data_AF-A0A1F1UYR8-F1
#
_entry.id   AF-A0A1F1UYR8-F1
#
_cell.length_a   1.000
_cell.length_b   1.000
_cell.length_c   1.000
_cell.angle_alpha   90.00
_cell.angle_beta   90.00
_cell.angle_gamma   90.00
#
_symmetry.space_group_name_H-M   'P 1'
#
loop_
_entity.id
_entity.type
_entity.pdbx_description
1 polymer ?
#
loop_
_entity_poly.entity_id
_entity_poly.type
_entity_poly.pdbx_seq_one_letter_code
_entity_poly.pdbx_strand_id
1 'polypeptide(L)'
;MATLIYAYSESTAVISPLSPNPEPHAWDLCERHSAHITAPVGWELVRVEAVDIFDDEAHALEDEELTALAQAVREAGRVTTGLVDNGGDPIEYEATKDFNDPSTSNHPVHRTKRIEEHLAAEKDARRSHLHVVPDPAEAAEDAEDTGEEHSN
;
A
#
# COMPACT_ATOMS: atom_id res chain seq x y z
N MET A 1 0.43 30.76 35.11
CA MET A 1 1.11 29.48 35.43
C MET A 1 1.68 28.91 34.13
N ALA A 2 2.83 28.24 34.18
CA ALA A 2 3.60 27.89 32.98
C ALA A 2 4.35 26.56 33.17
N THR A 3 4.77 25.94 32.08
CA THR A 3 5.65 24.75 32.10
C THR A 3 7.03 25.14 31.55
N LEU A 4 8.10 24.68 32.21
CA LEU A 4 9.49 24.90 31.83
C LEU A 4 10.11 23.60 31.28
N ILE A 5 10.81 23.69 30.16
CA ILE A 5 11.57 22.59 29.55
C ILE A 5 13.00 23.07 29.26
N TYR A 6 13.99 22.22 29.55
CA TYR A 6 15.40 22.47 29.20
C TYR A 6 15.85 21.54 28.07
N ALA A 7 16.16 22.12 26.91
CA ALA A 7 16.78 21.45 25.78
C ALA A 7 18.31 21.61 25.85
N TYR A 8 18.97 20.70 26.58
CA TYR A 8 20.41 20.77 26.84
C TYR A 8 21.27 20.74 25.56
N SER A 9 20.88 19.94 24.57
CA SER A 9 21.59 19.83 23.29
C SER A 9 21.63 21.16 22.52
N GLU A 10 20.58 21.96 22.70
CA GLU A 10 20.39 23.25 22.02
C GLU A 10 20.75 24.43 22.94
N SER A 11 21.17 24.15 24.19
CA SER A 11 21.39 25.18 25.22
C SER A 11 20.21 26.14 25.33
N THR A 12 18.98 25.60 25.34
CA THR A 12 17.75 26.41 25.31
C THR A 12 16.83 26.04 26.47
N ALA A 13 16.22 27.06 27.08
CA ALA A 13 15.18 26.94 28.07
C ALA A 13 13.87 27.50 27.48
N VAL A 14 12.82 26.69 27.47
CA VAL A 14 11.51 27.07 26.93
C VAL A 14 10.51 27.16 28.07
N ILE A 15 9.80 28.28 28.14
CA ILE A 15 8.66 28.49 29.06
C ILE A 15 7.42 28.58 28.20
N SER A 16 6.47 27.66 28.41
CA SER A 16 5.21 27.59 27.69
C SER A 16 4.02 27.80 28.63
N PRO A 17 2.80 27.99 28.10
CA PRO A 17 1.59 27.81 28.89
C PRO A 17 1.60 26.44 29.58
N LEU A 18 0.89 26.34 30.69
CA LEU A 18 0.85 25.11 31.49
C LEU A 18 0.36 23.94 30.65
N SER A 19 1.17 22.89 30.54
CA SER A 19 0.82 21.67 29.81
C SER A 19 -0.40 20.99 30.46
N PRO A 20 -1.37 20.48 29.69
CA PRO A 20 -2.51 19.74 30.24
C PRO A 20 -2.12 18.35 30.77
N ASN A 21 -0.98 17.81 30.32
CA ASN A 21 -0.50 16.48 30.70
C ASN A 21 0.87 16.58 31.41
N PRO A 22 1.10 15.86 32.51
CA PRO A 22 2.42 15.79 33.13
C PRO A 22 3.48 15.19 32.20
N GLU A 23 4.54 15.95 31.96
CA GLU A 23 5.69 15.54 31.15
C GLU A 23 6.87 15.19 32.07
N PRO A 24 7.57 14.05 31.88
CA PRO A 24 8.63 13.57 32.79
C PRO A 24 9.88 14.46 32.83
N HIS A 25 10.06 15.34 31.85
CA HIS A 25 11.20 16.25 31.73
C HIS A 25 10.81 17.72 31.72
N ALA A 26 9.63 18.02 32.26
CA ALA A 26 9.11 19.38 32.38
C ALA A 26 8.81 19.74 33.84
N TRP A 27 8.84 21.04 34.13
CA TRP A 27 8.56 21.56 35.47
C TRP A 27 7.45 22.60 35.41
N ASP A 28 6.40 22.39 36.20
CA ASP A 28 5.32 23.36 36.33
C ASP A 28 5.72 24.48 37.29
N LEU A 29 5.62 25.70 36.80
CA LEU A 29 5.96 26.92 37.51
C LEU A 29 4.69 27.69 37.84
N CYS A 30 4.57 28.10 39.10
CA CYS A 30 3.61 29.12 39.49
C CYS A 30 3.96 30.46 38.84
N GLU A 31 2.99 31.37 38.76
CA GLU A 31 3.14 32.68 38.11
C GLU A 31 4.37 33.48 38.58
N ARG A 32 4.66 33.42 39.89
CA ARG A 32 5.85 34.04 40.44
C ARG A 32 7.14 33.42 39.89
N HIS A 33 7.24 32.09 39.84
CA HIS A 33 8.45 31.42 39.35
C HIS A 33 8.62 31.62 37.85
N SER A 34 7.55 31.55 37.07
CA SER A 34 7.63 31.78 35.61
C SER A 34 8.09 33.19 35.27
N ALA A 35 7.72 34.20 36.07
CA ALA A 35 8.12 35.59 35.85
C ALA A 35 9.59 35.87 36.19
N HIS A 36 10.17 35.16 37.16
CA HIS A 36 11.50 35.46 37.70
C HIS A 36 12.59 34.49 37.25
N ILE A 37 12.24 33.35 36.69
CA ILE A 37 13.22 32.37 36.23
C ILE A 37 14.06 32.92 35.07
N THR A 38 15.35 32.59 35.10
CA THR A 38 16.35 32.98 34.11
C THR A 38 17.03 31.73 33.55
N ALA A 39 17.42 31.76 32.28
CA ALA A 39 18.20 30.67 31.70
C ALA A 39 19.66 30.69 32.20
N PRO A 40 20.37 29.54 32.12
CA PRO A 40 21.82 29.49 32.36
C PRO A 40 22.62 30.44 31.45
N VAL A 41 23.86 30.75 31.84
CA VAL A 41 24.73 31.64 31.05
C VAL A 41 25.02 31.02 29.69
N GLY A 42 24.81 31.80 28.62
CA GLY A 42 25.00 31.37 27.24
C GLY A 42 23.85 30.51 26.70
N TRP A 43 22.76 30.34 27.46
CA TRP A 43 21.56 29.66 26.99
C TRP A 43 20.51 30.65 26.48
N GLU A 44 19.74 30.23 25.49
CA GLU A 44 18.59 30.97 25.00
C GLU A 44 17.36 30.73 25.90
N LEU A 45 16.60 31.79 26.20
CA LEU A 45 15.34 31.69 26.93
C LEU A 45 14.18 32.06 26.01
N VAL A 46 13.37 31.07 25.65
CA VAL A 46 12.18 31.26 24.80
C VAL A 46 10.95 31.29 25.69
N ARG A 47 10.15 32.35 25.59
CA ARG A 47 8.86 32.49 26.28
C ARG A 47 7.76 32.42 25.24
N VAL A 48 6.98 31.35 25.30
CA VAL A 48 5.77 31.18 24.50
C VAL A 48 4.62 31.71 25.34
N GLU A 49 4.09 32.85 24.94
CA GLU A 49 2.85 33.36 25.52
C GLU A 49 1.69 32.50 25.01
N ALA A 50 0.68 32.30 25.86
CA ALA A 50 -0.57 31.71 25.40
C ALA A 50 -1.18 32.72 24.42
N VAL A 51 -1.02 32.47 23.13
CA VAL A 51 -1.89 33.08 22.14
C VAL A 51 -3.24 32.43 22.39
N ASP A 52 -4.24 33.22 22.78
CA ASP A 52 -5.62 32.76 22.89
C ASP A 52 -6.09 32.37 21.49
N ILE A 53 -5.82 31.13 21.08
CA ILE A 53 -6.34 30.55 19.83
C ILE A 53 -7.84 30.23 19.96
N PHE A 54 -8.44 30.50 21.13
CA PHE A 54 -9.85 30.37 21.43
C PHE A 54 -10.73 31.46 20.80
N ASP A 55 -10.27 32.12 19.74
CA ASP A 55 -11.18 32.90 18.91
C ASP A 55 -12.01 31.87 18.13
N ASP A 56 -13.20 31.54 18.65
CA ASP A 56 -14.12 30.53 18.09
C ASP A 56 -14.37 30.73 16.57
N GLU A 57 -14.19 31.96 16.09
CA GLU A 57 -14.33 32.35 14.69
C GLU A 57 -13.17 31.89 13.80
N ALA A 58 -11.95 31.74 14.34
CA ALA A 58 -10.81 31.16 13.64
C ALA A 58 -10.94 29.64 13.51
N HIS A 59 -11.38 28.96 14.58
CA HIS A 59 -11.58 27.50 14.55
C HIS A 59 -12.72 27.06 13.62
N ALA A 60 -13.79 27.84 13.50
CA ALA A 60 -14.89 27.51 12.59
C ALA A 60 -14.46 27.56 11.10
N LEU A 61 -13.57 28.48 10.73
CA LEU A 61 -13.02 28.58 9.37
C LEU A 61 -12.03 27.45 9.06
N GLU A 62 -11.28 26.99 10.06
CA GLU A 62 -10.31 25.91 9.93
C GLU A 62 -10.97 24.53 9.71
N ASP A 63 -12.08 24.21 10.36
CA ASP A 63 -12.75 22.90 10.20
C ASP A 63 -13.28 22.68 8.77
N GLU A 64 -13.84 23.72 8.15
CA GLU A 64 -14.30 23.68 6.75
C GLU A 64 -13.12 23.55 5.79
N GLU A 65 -12.04 24.29 6.03
CA GLU A 65 -10.81 24.22 5.23
C GLU A 65 -10.12 22.84 5.34
N LEU A 66 -10.03 22.29 6.56
CA LEU A 66 -9.49 20.95 6.81
C LEU A 66 -10.32 19.88 6.11
N THR A 67 -11.65 20.01 6.14
CA THR A 67 -12.55 19.10 5.42
C THR A 67 -12.35 19.23 3.90
N ALA A 68 -12.24 20.45 3.37
CA ALA A 68 -11.97 20.70 1.97
C ALA A 68 -10.61 20.11 1.53
N LEU A 69 -9.56 20.26 2.34
CA LEU A 69 -8.24 19.69 2.09
C LEU A 69 -8.28 18.17 2.09
N ALA A 70 -8.97 17.56 3.07
CA ALA A 70 -9.13 16.11 3.14
C ALA A 70 -9.84 15.55 1.90
N GLN A 71 -10.84 16.26 1.38
CA GLN A 71 -11.51 15.91 0.12
C GLN A 71 -10.56 16.05 -1.08
N ALA A 72 -9.82 17.15 -1.17
CA ALA A 72 -8.87 17.38 -2.26
C ALA A 72 -7.77 16.32 -2.31
N VAL A 73 -7.22 15.92 -1.16
CA VAL A 73 -6.21 14.85 -1.05
C VAL A 73 -6.79 13.49 -1.46
N ARG A 74 -8.03 13.19 -1.06
CA ARG A 74 -8.72 11.95 -1.46
C ARG A 74 -8.91 11.87 -2.98
N GLU A 75 -9.34 12.96 -3.59
CA GLU A 75 -9.54 13.04 -5.04
C GLU A 75 -8.21 12.93 -5.80
N ALA A 76 -7.17 13.65 -5.33
CA ALA A 76 -5.84 13.56 -5.92
C ALA A 76 -5.25 12.13 -5.81
N GLY A 77 -5.46 11.46 -4.67
CA GLY A 77 -5.02 10.09 -4.44
C GLY A 77 -5.69 9.08 -5.36
N ARG A 78 -6.96 9.28 -5.73
CA ARG A 78 -7.68 8.37 -6.64
C ARG A 78 -7.02 8.25 -8.01
N VAL A 79 -6.43 9.33 -8.50
CA VAL A 79 -5.75 9.35 -9.81
C VAL A 79 -4.35 8.76 -9.74
N THR A 80 -3.63 8.95 -8.63
CA THR A 80 -2.19 8.62 -8.55
C THR A 80 -1.89 7.25 -7.95
N THR A 81 -2.71 6.75 -7.03
CA THR A 81 -2.43 5.50 -6.29
C THR A 81 -3.20 4.29 -6.82
N GLY A 82 -4.10 4.50 -7.79
CA GLY A 82 -4.97 3.43 -8.31
C GLY A 82 -6.00 2.94 -7.30
N LEU A 83 -6.26 3.71 -6.23
CA LEU A 83 -7.29 3.42 -5.24
C LEU A 83 -8.67 3.57 -5.89
N VAL A 84 -9.15 2.48 -6.48
CA VAL A 84 -10.50 2.34 -6.98
C VAL A 84 -11.44 2.02 -5.81
N ASP A 85 -12.44 2.88 -5.58
CA ASP A 85 -13.56 2.68 -4.65
C ASP A 85 -14.47 1.58 -5.18
N ASN A 86 -13.99 0.35 -5.24
CA ASN A 86 -14.82 -0.81 -5.52
C ASN A 86 -15.47 -1.31 -4.24
N GLY A 87 -15.91 -0.43 -3.32
CA GLY A 87 -16.80 -0.72 -2.18
C GLY A 87 -16.44 -1.88 -1.23
N GLY A 88 -15.31 -2.55 -1.41
CA GLY A 88 -14.88 -3.73 -0.69
C GLY A 88 -13.40 -3.60 -0.36
N ASP A 89 -13.02 -4.11 0.80
CA ASP A 89 -11.64 -4.11 1.25
C ASP A 89 -10.81 -4.93 0.24
N PRO A 90 -9.69 -4.42 -0.34
CA PRO A 90 -8.89 -5.14 -1.35
C PRO A 90 -8.38 -6.52 -0.89
N ILE A 91 -8.45 -6.78 0.41
CA ILE A 91 -8.04 -8.00 1.11
C ILE A 91 -9.21 -8.82 1.67
N GLU A 92 -10.48 -8.42 1.48
CA GLU A 92 -11.62 -9.25 1.89
C GLU A 92 -11.83 -10.40 0.91
N TYR A 93 -11.58 -11.62 1.38
CA TYR A 93 -11.92 -12.86 0.69
C TYR A 93 -12.96 -13.62 1.52
N GLU A 94 -13.89 -14.31 0.86
CA GLU A 94 -14.79 -15.24 1.54
C GLU A 94 -13.98 -16.30 2.30
N ALA A 95 -14.43 -16.70 3.49
CA ALA A 95 -13.72 -17.65 4.35
C ALA A 95 -13.43 -19.03 3.68
N THR A 96 -14.12 -19.32 2.57
CA THR A 96 -13.99 -20.52 1.75
C THR A 96 -13.03 -20.38 0.57
N LYS A 97 -12.41 -19.20 0.39
CA LYS A 97 -11.52 -18.94 -0.75
C LYS A 97 -10.18 -19.65 -0.56
N ASP A 98 -9.96 -20.70 -1.34
CA ASP A 98 -8.67 -21.40 -1.38
C ASP A 98 -7.73 -20.74 -2.40
N PHE A 99 -6.66 -20.13 -1.89
CA PHE A 99 -5.62 -19.50 -2.70
C PHE A 99 -4.71 -20.50 -3.42
N ASN A 100 -4.74 -21.78 -3.02
CA ASN A 100 -3.99 -22.87 -3.66
C ASN A 100 -4.87 -23.77 -4.53
N ASP A 101 -6.12 -23.40 -4.79
CA ASP A 101 -6.98 -24.15 -5.69
C ASP A 101 -6.43 -24.07 -7.12
N PRO A 102 -6.05 -25.20 -7.74
CA PRO A 102 -5.49 -25.22 -9.09
C PRO A 102 -6.49 -24.73 -10.15
N SER A 103 -7.79 -24.84 -9.87
CA SER A 103 -8.87 -24.56 -10.81
C SER A 103 -9.35 -23.10 -10.80
N THR A 104 -9.19 -22.37 -9.70
CA THR A 104 -9.73 -21.00 -9.57
C THR A 104 -8.72 -19.94 -9.14
N SER A 105 -7.62 -20.31 -8.47
CA SER A 105 -6.68 -19.33 -7.92
C SER A 105 -5.90 -18.56 -9.00
N ASN A 106 -5.42 -17.37 -8.62
CA ASN A 106 -4.50 -16.55 -9.42
C ASN A 106 -3.02 -16.84 -9.05
N HIS A 107 -2.75 -17.97 -8.39
CA HIS A 107 -1.42 -18.31 -7.92
C HIS A 107 -0.47 -18.59 -9.11
N PRO A 108 0.79 -18.09 -9.11
CA PRO A 108 1.69 -18.19 -10.26
C PRO A 108 1.90 -19.60 -10.80
N VAL A 109 1.94 -20.59 -9.90
CA VAL A 109 2.15 -22.02 -10.23
C VAL A 109 0.95 -22.63 -10.96
N HIS A 110 -0.28 -22.25 -10.60
CA HIS A 110 -1.49 -22.82 -11.18
C HIS A 110 -1.98 -22.03 -12.41
N ARG A 111 -1.76 -20.71 -12.41
CA ARG A 111 -2.15 -19.82 -13.50
C ARG A 111 -1.45 -20.16 -14.80
N THR A 112 -0.13 -20.33 -14.77
CA THR A 112 0.70 -20.64 -15.94
C THR A 112 0.27 -21.96 -16.58
N LYS A 113 0.17 -23.02 -15.77
CA LYS A 113 -0.30 -24.34 -16.20
C LYS A 113 -1.70 -24.29 -16.83
N ARG A 114 -2.65 -23.56 -16.22
CA ARG A 114 -4.01 -23.43 -16.78
C ARG A 114 -4.02 -22.71 -18.13
N ILE A 115 -3.23 -21.65 -18.28
CA ILE A 115 -3.11 -20.94 -19.56
C ILE A 115 -2.55 -21.87 -20.64
N GLU A 116 -1.51 -22.64 -20.32
CA GLU A 116 -0.93 -23.63 -21.25
C GLU A 116 -1.95 -24.71 -21.64
N GLU A 117 -2.71 -25.24 -20.68
CA GLU A 117 -3.78 -26.22 -20.93
C GLU A 117 -4.88 -25.65 -21.85
N HIS A 118 -5.31 -24.40 -21.62
CA HIS A 118 -6.28 -23.73 -22.50
C HIS A 118 -5.74 -23.55 -23.92
N LEU A 119 -4.49 -23.08 -24.06
CA LEU A 119 -3.84 -22.89 -25.35
C LEU A 119 -3.64 -24.22 -26.10
N ALA A 120 -3.33 -25.29 -25.37
CA ALA A 120 -3.24 -26.64 -25.93
C ALA A 120 -4.61 -27.13 -26.41
N ALA A 121 -5.67 -26.98 -25.60
CA ALA A 121 -7.02 -27.35 -25.98
C ALA A 121 -7.51 -26.58 -27.22
N GLU A 122 -7.23 -25.28 -27.32
CA GLU A 122 -7.52 -24.49 -28.51
C GLU A 122 -6.71 -24.94 -29.74
N LYS A 123 -5.45 -25.33 -29.54
CA LYS A 123 -4.61 -25.85 -30.63
C LYS A 123 -5.14 -27.20 -31.13
N ASP A 124 -5.55 -28.08 -30.23
CA ASP A 124 -6.12 -29.38 -30.58
C ASP A 124 -7.47 -29.23 -31.28
N ALA A 125 -8.34 -28.34 -30.80
CA ALA A 125 -9.60 -28.01 -31.46
C ALA A 125 -9.36 -27.50 -32.90
N ARG A 126 -8.37 -26.62 -33.10
CA ARG A 126 -7.98 -26.13 -34.43
C ARG A 126 -7.37 -27.21 -35.33
N ARG A 127 -6.72 -28.24 -34.77
CA ARG A 127 -6.07 -29.30 -35.54
C ARG A 127 -6.94 -30.54 -35.75
N SER A 128 -8.10 -30.60 -35.12
CA SER A 128 -9.05 -31.72 -35.24
C SER A 128 -9.48 -32.06 -36.67
N HIS A 129 -9.43 -31.09 -37.60
CA HIS A 129 -9.80 -31.28 -39.01
C HIS A 129 -8.60 -31.41 -39.96
N LEU A 130 -7.37 -31.41 -39.43
CA LEU A 130 -6.15 -31.56 -40.21
C LEU A 130 -5.66 -33.02 -40.09
N HIS A 131 -5.51 -33.70 -41.22
CA HIS A 131 -4.87 -35.02 -41.29
C HIS A 131 -3.45 -34.87 -41.86
N VAL A 132 -2.47 -35.55 -41.27
CA VAL A 132 -1.10 -35.58 -41.79
C VAL A 132 -1.08 -36.50 -43.00
N VAL A 133 -0.88 -35.95 -44.19
CA VAL A 133 -0.64 -36.74 -45.41
C VAL A 133 0.84 -37.15 -45.40
N PRO A 134 1.19 -38.44 -45.46
CA PRO A 134 2.59 -38.88 -45.57
C PRO A 134 3.23 -38.32 -46.84
N ASP A 135 4.52 -38.03 -46.78
CA ASP A 135 5.28 -37.63 -47.98
C ASP A 135 5.31 -38.83 -48.96
N PRO A 136 4.94 -38.65 -50.24
CA PRO A 136 4.97 -39.72 -51.22
C PRO A 136 6.36 -40.35 -51.40
N ALA A 137 7.44 -39.67 -51.04
CA ALA A 137 8.78 -40.26 -51.07
C ALA A 137 8.95 -41.36 -50.00
N GLU A 138 8.50 -41.13 -48.77
CA GLU A 138 8.58 -42.13 -47.69
C GLU A 138 7.55 -43.26 -47.88
N ALA A 139 6.37 -42.96 -48.42
CA ALA A 139 5.33 -43.98 -48.67
C ALA A 139 5.68 -44.99 -49.79
N ALA A 140 6.60 -44.64 -50.70
CA ALA A 140 7.08 -45.54 -51.74
C ALA A 140 8.08 -46.57 -51.19
N GLU A 141 8.86 -46.19 -50.17
CA GLU A 141 9.87 -47.05 -49.53
C GLU A 141 9.20 -48.18 -48.71
N ASP A 142 8.12 -47.86 -47.99
CA ASP A 142 7.36 -48.83 -47.20
C ASP A 142 6.50 -49.81 -48.04
N ALA A 143 6.13 -49.42 -49.27
CA ALA A 143 5.29 -50.25 -50.15
C ALA A 143 6.10 -51.35 -50.87
N GLU A 144 7.39 -51.12 -51.14
CA GLU A 144 8.27 -52.12 -51.78
C GLU A 144 8.67 -53.26 -50.83
N ASP A 145 8.60 -53.07 -49.50
CA ASP A 145 8.99 -54.08 -48.49
C ASP A 145 7.90 -55.12 -48.19
N THR A 146 6.66 -54.92 -48.67
CA THR A 146 5.53 -55.85 -48.39
C THR A 146 5.24 -56.86 -49.51
N GLY A 147 6.07 -56.88 -50.56
CA GLY A 147 5.81 -57.57 -51.82
C GLY A 147 6.62 -58.84 -52.10
N GLU A 148 7.23 -59.53 -51.12
CA GLU A 148 8.04 -60.72 -51.42
C GLU A 148 8.07 -61.77 -50.29
N GLU A 149 6.93 -62.32 -49.86
CA GLU A 149 6.93 -63.56 -49.04
C GLU A 149 5.64 -64.36 -49.27
N HIS A 150 5.58 -65.16 -50.35
CA HIS A 150 4.83 -66.42 -50.47
C HIS A 150 5.39 -67.24 -51.65
N SER A 151 6.31 -68.18 -51.40
CA SER A 151 6.33 -69.53 -51.99
C SER A 151 7.61 -70.30 -51.60
N ASN A 152 7.51 -71.20 -50.63
CA ASN A 152 8.07 -72.56 -50.72
C ASN A 152 7.40 -73.49 -49.69
#